data_AF-A0A7K4D9A0-F1
#
_entry.id   AF-A0A7K4D9A0-F1
#
_cell.length_a   1.000
_cell.length_b   1.000
_cell.length_c   1.000
_cell.angle_alpha   90.00
_cell.angle_beta   90.00
_cell.angle_gamma   90.00
#
_symmetry.space_group_name_H-M   'P 1'
#
loop_
_entity.id
_entity.type
_entity.pdbx_description
1 polymer ?
#
loop_
_entity_poly.entity_id
_entity_poly.type
_entity_poly.pdbx_seq_one_letter_code
_entity_poly.pdbx_strand_id
1 'polypeptide(L)'
;MIRDYHISRHSRCISLIDIAHSFTSNDNLLKKLYEKLNDIAIIDELCSWSEGYIEEPYYRNLYCLLDEIEIISDKDLTNYRIFFDKINEINDFTRKLNSLGRDKFGFLRWLLLASLASVIILLTMSVPASNFINLALLMLFPPIIFLVIYTINSYQNMTFHKESTSMEINEKLFDEIGKKRFYKKNRLRFVRIDIRKNKDLYITEDELTGRDKDIYLDYLDKDFYVNRSNKKHCN
;
A
#
# COMPACT_ATOMS: atom_id res chain seq x y z
N MET A 1 8.11 -10.96 -3.88
CA MET A 1 7.25 -10.50 -4.99
C MET A 1 6.49 -9.21 -4.66
N ILE A 2 5.49 -9.22 -3.75
CA ILE A 2 4.70 -8.01 -3.43
C ILE A 2 5.56 -6.89 -2.83
N ARG A 3 6.42 -7.25 -1.86
CA ARG A 3 7.43 -6.34 -1.29
C ARG A 3 8.30 -5.71 -2.38
N ASP A 4 8.77 -6.51 -3.34
CA ASP A 4 9.64 -6.03 -4.42
C ASP A 4 8.91 -5.05 -5.35
N TYR A 5 7.60 -5.24 -5.56
CA TYR A 5 6.76 -4.29 -6.29
C TYR A 5 6.57 -2.98 -5.53
N HIS A 6 6.34 -3.01 -4.21
CA HIS A 6 6.28 -1.78 -3.41
C HIS A 6 7.64 -1.06 -3.40
N ILE A 7 8.77 -1.77 -3.16
CA ILE A 7 10.11 -1.19 -3.21
C ILE A 7 10.37 -0.57 -4.57
N SER A 8 10.06 -1.30 -5.66
CA SER A 8 10.27 -0.83 -7.02
C SER A 8 9.45 0.42 -7.28
N ARG A 9 8.14 0.40 -6.98
CA ARG A 9 7.23 1.54 -7.15
C ARG A 9 7.78 2.82 -6.50
N HIS A 10 8.19 2.75 -5.23
CA HIS A 10 8.73 3.89 -4.52
C HIS A 10 10.09 4.36 -5.06
N SER A 11 10.97 3.43 -5.42
CA SER A 11 12.24 3.77 -6.07
C SER A 11 12.02 4.55 -7.38
N ARG A 12 10.94 4.23 -8.14
CA ARG A 12 10.60 5.00 -9.35
C ARG A 12 10.03 6.37 -9.00
N CYS A 13 9.23 6.49 -7.94
CA CYS A 13 8.78 7.79 -7.43
C CYS A 13 9.97 8.71 -7.08
N ILE A 14 11.00 8.18 -6.42
CA ILE A 14 12.23 8.94 -6.12
C ILE A 14 12.94 9.31 -7.43
N SER A 15 13.08 8.38 -8.38
CA SER A 15 13.71 8.70 -9.66
C SER A 15 12.98 9.79 -10.47
N LEU A 16 11.67 9.97 -10.28
CA LEU A 16 10.93 11.09 -10.89
C LEU A 16 11.44 12.44 -10.37
N ILE A 17 11.87 12.53 -9.11
CA ILE A 17 12.45 13.74 -8.53
C ILE A 17 13.77 14.05 -9.24
N ASP A 18 14.65 13.06 -9.38
CA ASP A 18 15.94 13.21 -10.06
C ASP A 18 15.77 13.66 -11.53
N ILE A 19 14.81 13.05 -12.24
CA ILE A 19 14.52 13.40 -13.63
C ILE A 19 13.90 14.80 -13.72
N ALA A 20 13.00 15.17 -12.80
CA ALA A 20 12.37 16.49 -12.76
C ALA A 20 13.41 17.61 -12.59
N HIS A 21 14.45 17.38 -11.76
CA HIS A 21 15.57 18.32 -11.61
C HIS A 21 16.39 18.53 -12.88
N SER A 22 16.33 17.59 -13.83
CA SER A 22 17.12 17.64 -15.06
C SER A 22 16.51 18.47 -16.19
N PHE A 23 15.25 18.92 -16.04
CA PHE A 23 14.55 19.81 -16.98
C PHE A 23 15.02 21.26 -16.84
N THR A 24 15.01 21.99 -17.95
CA THR A 24 15.42 23.41 -18.01
C THR A 24 14.47 24.38 -17.30
N SER A 25 13.16 24.13 -17.33
CA SER A 25 12.12 24.87 -16.59
C SER A 25 11.41 23.92 -15.64
N ASN A 26 11.77 23.94 -14.36
CA ASN A 26 11.40 22.87 -13.42
C ASN A 26 10.68 23.33 -12.14
N ASP A 27 10.63 24.62 -11.79
CA ASP A 27 10.10 25.06 -10.50
C ASP A 27 8.61 24.66 -10.28
N ASN A 28 7.75 24.89 -11.28
CA ASN A 28 6.34 24.52 -11.19
C ASN A 28 6.13 22.99 -11.24
N LEU A 29 6.91 22.30 -12.08
CA LEU A 29 6.89 20.84 -12.19
C LEU A 29 7.29 20.18 -10.88
N LEU A 30 8.39 20.62 -10.26
CA LEU A 30 8.90 20.12 -8.98
C LEU A 30 7.90 20.35 -7.86
N LYS A 31 7.31 21.55 -7.79
CA LYS A 31 6.28 21.85 -6.80
C LYS A 31 5.08 20.89 -6.92
N LYS A 32 4.52 20.72 -8.12
CA LYS A 32 3.41 19.80 -8.34
C LYS A 32 3.79 18.34 -8.13
N LEU A 33 5.00 17.94 -8.51
CA LEU A 33 5.53 16.60 -8.26
C LEU A 33 5.59 16.32 -6.75
N TYR A 34 6.15 17.24 -5.96
CA TYR A 34 6.22 17.11 -4.50
C TYR A 34 4.84 17.04 -3.84
N GLU A 35 3.87 17.82 -4.32
CA GLU A 35 2.48 17.72 -3.86
C GLU A 35 1.89 16.34 -4.16
N LYS A 36 2.00 15.83 -5.39
CA LYS A 36 1.45 14.52 -5.76
C LYS A 36 2.16 13.35 -5.07
N LEU A 37 3.49 13.43 -4.89
CA LEU A 37 4.25 12.41 -4.18
C LEU A 37 3.93 12.39 -2.68
N ASN A 38 3.67 13.56 -2.07
CA ASN A 38 3.18 13.63 -0.70
C ASN A 38 1.80 12.98 -0.55
N ASP A 39 0.87 13.26 -1.46
CA ASP A 39 -0.45 12.61 -1.46
C ASP A 39 -0.32 11.08 -1.53
N ILE A 40 0.57 10.59 -2.40
CA ILE A 40 0.89 9.17 -2.58
C ILE A 40 1.47 8.57 -1.29
N ALA A 41 2.40 9.26 -0.64
CA ALA A 41 3.04 8.78 0.58
C ALA A 41 2.03 8.65 1.73
N ILE A 42 1.11 9.61 1.85
CA ILE A 42 0.06 9.59 2.87
C ILE A 42 -0.92 8.44 2.61
N ILE A 43 -1.43 8.30 1.38
CA ILE A 43 -2.41 7.26 1.08
C ILE A 43 -1.81 5.85 1.19
N ASP A 44 -0.54 5.66 0.80
CA ASP A 44 0.17 4.37 0.96
C ASP A 44 0.31 3.99 2.45
N GLU A 45 0.54 4.97 3.32
CA GLU A 45 0.56 4.74 4.77
C GLU A 45 -0.85 4.46 5.34
N LEU A 46 -1.90 5.08 4.82
CA LEU A 46 -3.27 4.85 5.28
C LEU A 46 -3.83 3.49 4.86
N CYS A 47 -3.65 3.14 3.59
CA CYS A 47 -4.20 1.93 2.99
C CYS A 47 -3.56 0.67 3.57
N SER A 48 -4.27 -0.45 3.47
CA SER A 48 -3.67 -1.79 3.55
C SER A 48 -3.19 -2.21 2.16
N TRP A 49 -2.22 -3.13 2.04
CA TRP A 49 -1.78 -3.63 0.73
C TRP A 49 -2.91 -4.27 -0.08
N SER A 50 -3.99 -4.68 0.58
CA SER A 50 -5.19 -5.19 -0.07
C SER A 50 -6.15 -4.13 -0.60
N GLU A 51 -5.93 -2.86 -0.27
CA GLU A 51 -6.77 -1.73 -0.67
C GLU A 51 -6.14 -0.95 -1.83
N GLY A 52 -5.40 -1.64 -2.72
CA GLY A 52 -4.72 -1.02 -3.86
C GLY A 52 -5.65 -0.22 -4.80
N TYR A 53 -6.95 -0.51 -4.82
CA TYR A 53 -7.95 0.25 -5.57
C TYR A 53 -8.17 1.68 -5.03
N ILE A 54 -7.89 1.92 -3.74
CA ILE A 54 -7.94 3.25 -3.11
C ILE A 54 -6.68 4.06 -3.46
N GLU A 55 -5.53 3.40 -3.53
CA GLU A 55 -4.25 4.02 -3.92
C GLU A 55 -4.20 4.36 -5.41
N GLU A 56 -4.81 3.54 -6.27
CA GLU A 56 -4.69 3.63 -7.73
C GLU A 56 -4.96 5.03 -8.34
N PRO A 57 -6.01 5.78 -7.93
CA PRO A 57 -6.25 7.13 -8.43
C PRO A 57 -5.09 8.10 -8.17
N TYR A 58 -4.42 8.00 -7.03
CA TYR A 58 -3.30 8.89 -6.67
C TYR A 58 -2.10 8.65 -7.59
N TYR A 59 -1.78 7.39 -7.88
CA TYR A 59 -0.72 7.04 -8.83
C TYR A 59 -1.07 7.42 -10.27
N ARG A 60 -2.34 7.31 -10.67
CA ARG A 60 -2.79 7.76 -12.00
C ARG A 60 -2.70 9.28 -12.16
N ASN A 61 -2.88 10.05 -11.09
CA ASN A 61 -2.76 11.51 -11.14
C ASN A 61 -1.33 11.99 -11.45
N LEU A 62 -0.31 11.12 -11.38
CA LEU A 62 1.04 11.44 -11.87
C LEU A 62 1.05 11.79 -13.37
N TYR A 63 0.13 11.25 -14.18
CA TYR A 63 0.04 11.63 -15.59
C TYR A 63 -0.27 13.11 -15.80
N CYS A 64 -0.93 13.77 -14.84
CA CYS A 64 -1.21 15.21 -14.95
C CYS A 64 0.06 16.07 -14.83
N LEU A 65 1.18 15.49 -14.36
CA LEU A 65 2.47 16.18 -14.36
C LEU A 65 3.02 16.37 -15.77
N LEU A 66 2.60 15.55 -16.74
CA LEU A 66 3.07 15.65 -18.12
C LEU A 66 2.58 16.94 -18.79
N ASP A 67 1.40 17.42 -18.40
CA ASP A 67 0.81 18.66 -18.91
C ASP A 67 1.58 19.91 -18.42
N GLU A 68 2.42 19.77 -17.39
CA GLU A 68 3.22 20.84 -16.80
C GLU A 68 4.64 20.93 -17.38
N ILE A 69 5.02 20.01 -18.25
CA ILE A 69 6.38 19.95 -18.82
C ILE A 69 6.43 20.79 -20.09
N GLU A 70 7.17 21.89 -20.04
CA GLU A 70 7.51 22.66 -21.24
C GLU A 70 8.78 22.08 -21.89
N ILE A 71 8.66 21.66 -23.15
CA ILE A 71 9.78 21.10 -23.91
C ILE A 71 10.49 22.23 -24.65
N ILE A 72 11.61 22.69 -24.11
CA ILE A 72 12.38 23.83 -24.64
C ILE A 72 13.58 23.33 -25.47
N SER A 73 14.13 22.16 -25.16
CA SER A 73 15.31 21.59 -25.83
C SER A 73 15.16 20.11 -26.17
N ASP A 74 16.02 19.60 -27.06
CA ASP A 74 16.10 18.16 -27.38
C ASP A 74 16.46 17.30 -26.16
N LYS A 75 17.18 17.87 -25.19
CA LYS A 75 17.46 17.25 -23.89
C LYS A 75 16.15 17.09 -23.10
N ASP A 76 15.32 18.13 -23.05
CA ASP A 76 14.02 18.08 -22.36
C ASP A 76 13.06 17.09 -23.03
N LEU A 77 13.11 16.97 -24.37
CA LEU A 77 12.34 15.96 -25.10
C LEU A 77 12.76 14.54 -24.70
N THR A 78 14.06 14.31 -24.50
CA THR A 78 14.59 13.02 -24.05
C THR A 78 14.17 12.75 -22.60
N ASN A 79 14.29 13.74 -21.72
CA ASN A 79 13.87 13.65 -20.33
C ASN A 79 12.37 13.42 -20.19
N TYR A 80 11.55 14.04 -21.04
CA TYR A 80 10.10 13.83 -21.08
C TYR A 80 9.74 12.37 -21.38
N ARG A 81 10.42 11.74 -22.35
CA ARG A 81 10.20 10.31 -22.65
C ARG A 81 10.55 9.41 -21.46
N ILE A 82 11.71 9.67 -20.84
CA ILE A 82 12.13 8.92 -19.65
C ILE A 82 11.14 9.11 -18.49
N PHE A 83 10.67 10.35 -18.28
CA PHE A 83 9.69 10.68 -17.25
C PHE A 83 8.35 9.97 -17.48
N PHE A 84 7.86 9.97 -18.72
CA PHE A 84 6.66 9.25 -19.12
C PHE A 84 6.77 7.74 -18.90
N ASP A 85 7.89 7.14 -19.31
CA ASP A 85 8.14 5.70 -19.13
C ASP A 85 8.16 5.32 -17.64
N LYS A 86 8.72 6.19 -16.78
CA LYS A 86 8.69 5.98 -15.33
C LYS A 86 7.29 6.06 -14.74
N ILE A 87 6.44 6.99 -15.20
CA ILE A 87 5.03 7.03 -14.78
C ILE A 87 4.29 5.75 -15.21
N ASN A 88 4.57 5.22 -16.40
CA ASN A 88 3.99 3.96 -16.86
C ASN A 88 4.44 2.78 -15.98
N GLU A 89 5.74 2.66 -15.69
CA GLU A 89 6.27 1.63 -14.79
C GLU A 89 5.55 1.66 -13.43
N ILE A 90 5.40 2.86 -12.84
CA ILE A 90 4.71 3.05 -11.55
C ILE A 90 3.26 2.57 -11.61
N ASN A 91 2.54 2.90 -12.68
CA ASN A 91 1.15 2.50 -12.86
C ASN A 91 1.01 0.99 -13.09
N ASP A 92 1.93 0.36 -13.83
CA ASP A 92 1.94 -1.09 -14.03
C ASP A 92 2.20 -1.84 -12.73
N PHE A 93 3.12 -1.37 -11.90
CA PHE A 93 3.32 -1.92 -10.55
C PHE A 93 2.07 -1.75 -9.69
N THR A 94 1.42 -0.59 -9.75
CA THR A 94 0.20 -0.30 -9.00
C THR A 94 -0.95 -1.22 -9.42
N ARG A 95 -1.11 -1.47 -10.73
CA ARG A 95 -2.12 -2.43 -11.24
C ARG A 95 -1.84 -3.86 -10.79
N LYS A 96 -0.59 -4.30 -10.84
CA LYS A 96 -0.19 -5.64 -10.34
C LYS A 96 -0.44 -5.78 -8.85
N LEU A 97 -0.17 -4.73 -8.06
CA LEU A 97 -0.49 -4.72 -6.63
C LEU A 97 -1.99 -4.75 -6.39
N ASN A 98 -2.78 -3.98 -7.16
CA ASN A 98 -4.24 -3.98 -7.05
C ASN A 98 -4.85 -5.34 -7.42
N SER A 99 -4.36 -6.01 -8.48
CA SER A 99 -4.82 -7.35 -8.83
C SER A 99 -4.52 -8.36 -7.72
N LEU A 100 -3.33 -8.30 -7.12
CA LEU A 100 -2.96 -9.17 -5.99
C LEU A 100 -3.80 -8.88 -4.73
N GLY A 101 -4.21 -7.62 -4.52
CA GLY A 101 -5.12 -7.22 -3.45
C GLY A 101 -6.56 -7.67 -3.65
N ARG A 102 -7.04 -7.75 -4.90
CA ARG A 102 -8.40 -8.17 -5.26
C ARG A 102 -8.66 -9.67 -5.10
N ASP A 103 -7.62 -10.51 -5.09
CA ASP A 103 -7.75 -11.97 -4.93
C ASP A 103 -8.08 -12.43 -3.48
N LYS A 104 -8.56 -11.52 -2.62
CA LYS A 104 -9.01 -11.85 -1.28
C LYS A 104 -10.24 -12.75 -1.27
N PHE A 105 -10.31 -13.66 -0.29
CA PHE A 105 -11.53 -14.40 -0.04
C PHE A 105 -12.60 -13.41 0.45
N GLY A 106 -13.69 -13.31 -0.30
CA GLY A 106 -14.88 -12.62 0.18
C GLY A 106 -15.46 -13.30 1.43
N PHE A 107 -16.30 -12.58 2.15
CA PHE A 107 -16.94 -13.05 3.38
C PHE A 107 -17.57 -14.45 3.24
N LEU A 108 -18.27 -14.70 2.12
CA LEU A 108 -18.91 -16.00 1.84
C LEU A 108 -17.90 -17.16 1.74
N ARG A 109 -16.73 -16.93 1.14
CA ARG A 109 -15.68 -17.95 1.04
C ARG A 109 -15.06 -18.24 2.40
N TRP A 110 -14.89 -17.21 3.24
CA TRP A 110 -14.46 -17.36 4.63
C TRP A 110 -15.47 -18.15 5.46
N LEU A 111 -16.76 -17.86 5.30
CA LEU A 111 -17.85 -18.57 5.98
C LEU A 111 -17.89 -20.04 5.54
N LEU A 112 -17.74 -20.30 4.24
CA LEU A 112 -17.68 -21.65 3.69
C LEU A 112 -16.47 -22.42 4.27
N LEU A 113 -15.29 -21.80 4.30
CA LEU A 113 -14.07 -22.41 4.85
C LEU A 113 -14.20 -22.70 6.35
N ALA A 114 -14.78 -21.78 7.13
CA ALA A 114 -15.08 -21.99 8.54
C ALA A 114 -16.10 -23.13 8.75
N SER A 115 -17.15 -23.20 7.91
CA SER A 115 -18.15 -24.27 7.98
C SER A 115 -17.56 -25.65 7.67
N LEU A 116 -16.71 -25.75 6.64
CA LEU A 116 -16.01 -26.99 6.29
C LEU A 116 -15.05 -27.42 7.41
N ALA A 117 -14.29 -26.47 7.97
CA ALA A 117 -13.41 -26.72 9.10
C ALA A 117 -14.19 -27.25 10.32
N SER A 118 -15.34 -26.64 10.62
CA SER A 118 -16.21 -27.11 11.70
C SER A 118 -16.75 -28.52 11.47
N VAL A 119 -17.15 -28.86 10.24
CA VAL A 119 -17.60 -30.21 9.89
C VAL A 119 -16.48 -31.23 10.09
N ILE A 120 -15.26 -30.91 9.65
CA ILE A 120 -14.09 -31.79 9.82
C ILE A 120 -13.77 -31.99 11.31
N ILE A 121 -13.85 -30.94 12.12
CA ILE A 121 -13.63 -31.03 13.58
C ILE A 121 -14.71 -31.92 14.24
N LEU A 122 -15.99 -31.75 13.88
CA LEU A 122 -17.06 -32.59 14.41
C LEU A 122 -16.93 -34.06 13.99
N LEU A 123 -16.53 -34.31 12.75
CA LEU A 123 -16.29 -35.66 12.25
C LEU A 123 -15.10 -36.33 12.95
N THR A 124 -14.02 -35.59 13.19
CA THR A 124 -12.85 -36.11 13.91
C THR A 124 -13.14 -36.40 15.38
N MET A 125 -14.02 -35.63 16.03
CA MET A 125 -14.50 -35.94 17.38
C MET A 125 -15.35 -37.21 17.46
N SER A 126 -15.92 -37.68 16.34
CA SER A 126 -16.74 -38.89 16.28
C SER A 126 -15.91 -40.17 16.17
N VAL A 127 -14.58 -40.06 16.05
CA VAL A 127 -13.68 -41.23 15.94
C VAL A 127 -13.52 -41.88 17.32
N PRO A 128 -13.72 -43.21 17.45
CA PRO A 128 -13.60 -43.88 18.75
C PRO A 128 -12.20 -43.75 19.33
N ALA A 129 -12.13 -43.29 20.58
CA ALA A 129 -10.89 -43.07 21.34
C ALA A 129 -10.23 -44.35 21.86
N SER A 130 -10.66 -45.53 21.39
CA SER A 130 -10.18 -46.83 21.86
C SER A 130 -8.72 -47.11 21.48
N ASN A 131 -8.20 -46.44 20.44
CA ASN A 131 -6.83 -46.62 19.96
C ASN A 131 -6.01 -45.33 20.21
N PHE A 132 -4.77 -45.49 20.69
CA PHE A 132 -3.83 -44.38 20.91
C PHE A 132 -3.62 -43.52 19.65
N ILE A 133 -3.61 -44.14 18.46
CA ILE A 133 -3.50 -43.44 17.16
C ILE A 133 -4.69 -42.49 16.96
N ASN A 134 -5.91 -42.92 17.31
CA ASN A 134 -7.10 -42.10 17.19
C ASN A 134 -7.07 -40.93 18.18
N LEU A 135 -6.55 -41.16 19.40
CA LEU A 135 -6.38 -40.12 20.41
C LEU A 135 -5.38 -39.04 19.94
N ALA A 136 -4.27 -39.45 19.34
CA ALA A 136 -3.28 -38.54 18.77
C ALA A 136 -3.85 -37.73 17.59
N LEU A 137 -4.62 -38.37 16.69
CA LEU A 137 -5.32 -37.70 15.60
C LEU A 137 -6.28 -36.62 16.12
N LEU A 138 -7.07 -36.94 17.16
CA LEU A 138 -8.05 -36.04 17.76
C LEU A 138 -7.41 -34.80 18.38
N MET A 139 -6.21 -34.95 18.96
CA MET A 139 -5.45 -33.83 19.54
C MET A 139 -4.74 -32.97 18.49
N LEU A 140 -4.28 -33.56 17.37
CA LEU A 140 -3.48 -32.85 16.37
C LEU A 140 -4.32 -32.17 15.27
N PHE A 141 -5.47 -32.73 14.91
CA PHE A 141 -6.27 -32.21 13.79
C PHE A 141 -6.78 -30.77 14.01
N PRO A 142 -7.39 -30.42 15.15
CA PRO A 142 -7.89 -29.06 15.38
C PRO A 142 -6.78 -28.00 15.36
N PRO A 143 -5.61 -28.20 16.01
CA PRO A 143 -4.47 -27.29 15.90
C PRO A 143 -3.94 -27.13 14.46
N ILE A 144 -3.88 -28.21 13.67
CA ILE A 144 -3.42 -28.15 12.28
C ILE A 144 -4.40 -27.35 11.42
N ILE A 145 -5.71 -27.59 11.55
CA ILE A 145 -6.74 -26.82 10.84
C ILE A 145 -6.65 -25.34 11.22
N PHE A 146 -6.51 -25.04 12.50
CA PHE A 146 -6.33 -23.67 12.97
C PHE A 146 -5.08 -23.03 12.35
N LEU A 147 -3.95 -23.74 12.32
CA LEU A 147 -2.70 -23.24 11.74
C LEU A 147 -2.84 -22.97 10.23
N VAL A 148 -3.55 -23.83 9.49
CA VAL A 148 -3.84 -23.62 8.06
C VAL A 148 -4.71 -22.38 7.86
N ILE A 149 -5.81 -22.25 8.61
CA ILE A 149 -6.71 -21.08 8.56
C ILE A 149 -5.93 -19.81 8.90
N TYR A 150 -5.13 -19.84 9.95
CA TYR A 150 -4.29 -18.72 10.37
C TYR A 150 -3.28 -18.34 9.29
N THR A 151 -2.64 -19.32 8.65
CA THR A 151 -1.67 -19.08 7.57
C THR A 151 -2.35 -18.45 6.35
N ILE A 152 -3.53 -18.94 5.96
CA ILE A 152 -4.34 -18.35 4.88
C ILE A 152 -4.72 -16.91 5.23
N ASN A 153 -5.24 -16.67 6.44
CA ASN A 153 -5.65 -15.35 6.89
C ASN A 153 -4.48 -14.37 6.92
N SER A 154 -3.33 -14.84 7.41
CA SER A 154 -2.07 -14.08 7.44
C SER A 154 -1.58 -13.73 6.04
N TYR A 155 -1.64 -14.68 5.11
CA TYR A 155 -1.28 -14.47 3.71
C TYR A 155 -2.22 -13.45 3.03
N GLN A 156 -3.52 -13.59 3.23
CA GLN A 156 -4.52 -12.69 2.63
C GLN A 156 -4.46 -11.27 3.16
N ASN A 157 -4.24 -11.10 4.45
CA ASN A 157 -4.13 -9.77 5.03
C ASN A 157 -2.75 -9.16 4.86
N MET A 158 -1.78 -9.94 4.36
CA MET A 158 -0.39 -9.51 4.16
C MET A 158 0.18 -8.81 5.41
N THR A 159 -0.32 -9.20 6.58
CA THR A 159 -0.13 -8.49 7.85
C THR A 159 1.31 -8.58 8.32
N PHE A 160 2.03 -9.66 7.96
CA PHE A 160 3.37 -9.92 8.48
C PHE A 160 4.48 -9.03 7.93
N HIS A 161 4.27 -8.28 6.84
CA HIS A 161 5.38 -7.57 6.18
C HIS A 161 5.14 -6.09 5.92
N LYS A 162 3.91 -5.57 5.96
CA LYS A 162 3.70 -4.12 5.78
C LYS A 162 4.38 -3.31 6.89
N GLU A 163 4.21 -3.74 8.14
CA GLU A 163 4.70 -3.05 9.34
C GLU A 163 6.23 -2.88 9.39
N SER A 164 7.00 -3.72 8.70
CA SER A 164 8.47 -3.65 8.69
C SER A 164 9.07 -3.14 7.37
N THR A 165 8.29 -3.08 6.27
CA THR A 165 8.84 -2.80 4.93
C THR A 165 8.30 -1.53 4.28
N SER A 166 7.09 -1.07 4.60
CA SER A 166 6.59 0.20 4.03
C SER A 166 7.15 1.43 4.74
N MET A 167 7.41 1.32 6.05
CA MET A 167 7.87 2.44 6.87
C MET A 167 9.20 3.02 6.37
N GLU A 168 10.22 2.18 6.16
CA GLU A 168 11.55 2.67 5.75
C GLU A 168 11.57 3.33 4.37
N ILE A 169 10.61 3.00 3.51
CA ILE A 169 10.60 3.43 2.12
C ILE A 169 9.77 4.70 1.95
N ASN A 170 8.63 4.81 2.63
CA ASN A 170 7.88 6.06 2.72
C ASN A 170 8.69 7.14 3.44
N GLU A 171 9.47 6.76 4.46
CA GLU A 171 10.39 7.67 5.15
C GLU A 171 11.34 8.39 4.19
N LYS A 172 11.99 7.64 3.28
CA LYS A 172 12.88 8.24 2.28
C LYS A 172 12.14 9.19 1.35
N LEU A 173 10.93 8.85 0.94
CA LEU A 173 10.13 9.70 0.07
C LEU A 173 9.76 11.03 0.76
N PHE A 174 9.37 10.99 2.04
CA PHE A 174 9.10 12.20 2.83
C PHE A 174 10.37 13.05 3.04
N ASP A 175 11.51 12.41 3.30
CA ASP A 175 12.79 13.09 3.49
C ASP A 175 13.23 13.83 2.21
N GLU A 176 13.12 13.19 1.04
CA GLU A 176 13.46 13.79 -0.27
C GLU A 176 12.54 14.95 -0.65
N ILE A 177 11.28 14.92 -0.21
CA ILE A 177 10.30 16.01 -0.43
C ILE A 177 10.48 17.12 0.62
N GLY A 178 11.22 16.87 1.71
CA GLY A 178 11.43 17.82 2.80
C GLY A 178 10.21 18.03 3.69
N LYS A 179 9.30 17.04 3.77
CA LYS A 179 8.11 17.09 4.63
C LYS A 179 8.25 16.20 5.86
N LYS A 180 7.53 16.53 6.93
CA LYS A 180 7.44 15.66 8.12
C LYS A 180 6.81 14.32 7.71
N ARG A 181 7.37 13.24 8.24
CA ARG A 181 6.91 11.87 7.95
C ARG A 181 5.53 11.64 8.56
N PHE A 182 4.61 11.06 7.81
CA PHE A 182 3.30 10.70 8.34
C PHE A 182 3.29 9.25 8.84
N TYR A 183 2.75 9.03 10.04
CA TYR A 183 2.49 7.68 10.56
C TYR A 183 1.10 7.57 11.17
N LYS A 184 0.45 6.43 10.93
CA LYS A 184 -0.79 6.04 11.61
C LYS A 184 -0.49 5.76 13.10
N LYS A 185 -1.30 6.27 14.04
CA LYS A 185 -1.11 6.09 15.50
C LYS A 185 -0.91 4.65 15.91
N ASN A 186 -1.72 3.74 15.36
CA ASN A 186 -1.64 2.31 15.68
C ASN A 186 -0.35 1.64 15.14
N ARG A 187 0.35 2.29 14.21
CA ARG A 187 1.60 1.84 13.60
C ARG A 187 2.85 2.44 14.23
N LEU A 188 2.73 3.50 15.04
CA LEU A 188 3.86 4.10 15.77
C LEU A 188 4.64 3.09 16.65
N ARG A 189 4.01 1.99 17.06
CA ARG A 189 4.66 0.92 17.82
C ARG A 189 5.75 0.16 17.05
N PHE A 190 5.73 0.23 15.72
CA PHE A 190 6.69 -0.44 14.84
C PHE A 190 7.78 0.50 14.31
N VAL A 191 7.61 1.81 14.50
CA VAL A 191 8.60 2.82 14.12
C VAL A 191 9.82 2.71 15.03
N ARG A 192 11.02 2.97 14.49
CA ARG A 192 12.27 2.94 15.26
C ARG A 192 12.16 3.85 16.49
N ILE A 193 12.71 3.37 17.61
CA ILE A 193 12.60 4.03 18.92
C ILE A 193 13.12 5.48 18.86
N ASP A 194 14.18 5.73 18.10
CA ASP A 194 14.80 7.06 17.99
C ASP A 194 13.87 8.07 17.29
N ILE A 195 13.17 7.63 16.23
CA ILE A 195 12.17 8.45 15.53
C ILE A 195 10.95 8.65 16.43
N ARG A 196 10.50 7.61 17.12
CA ARG A 196 9.35 7.67 18.04
C ARG A 196 9.58 8.66 19.19
N LYS A 197 10.82 8.77 19.67
CA LYS A 197 11.22 9.72 20.73
C LYS A 197 11.30 11.16 20.23
N ASN A 198 11.49 11.38 18.93
CA ASN A 198 11.60 12.71 18.34
C ASN A 198 10.32 13.11 17.59
N LYS A 199 9.42 13.80 18.29
CA LYS A 199 8.15 14.31 17.73
C LYS A 199 8.31 15.33 16.60
N ASP A 200 9.48 15.92 16.41
CA ASP A 200 9.67 16.91 15.35
C ASP A 200 9.79 16.25 13.96
N LEU A 201 10.12 14.95 13.92
CA LEU A 201 10.35 14.21 12.68
C LEU A 201 9.08 13.66 12.04
N TYR A 202 7.97 13.61 12.78
CA TYR A 202 6.74 12.98 12.29
C TYR A 202 5.47 13.71 12.70
N ILE A 203 4.39 13.40 11.97
CA ILE A 203 3.03 13.81 12.25
C ILE A 203 2.11 12.59 12.28
N THR A 204 0.97 12.72 12.95
CA THR A 204 -0.05 11.67 13.09
C THR A 204 -1.41 12.17 12.61
N GLU A 205 -2.45 11.32 12.67
CA GLU A 205 -3.78 11.64 12.12
C GLU A 205 -4.39 12.95 12.67
N ASP A 206 -4.08 13.31 13.93
CA ASP A 206 -4.62 14.51 14.58
C ASP A 206 -3.98 15.81 14.09
N GLU A 207 -2.76 15.71 13.56
CA GLU A 207 -1.91 16.85 13.16
C GLU A 207 -1.99 17.10 11.65
N LEU A 208 -2.77 16.31 10.92
CA LEU A 208 -3.03 16.51 9.49
C LEU A 208 -3.82 17.80 9.26
N THR A 209 -3.37 18.62 8.32
CA THR A 209 -3.99 19.89 7.96
C THR A 209 -4.10 20.04 6.44
N GLY A 210 -5.07 20.83 5.97
CA GLY A 210 -5.29 21.07 4.53
C GLY A 210 -5.54 19.78 3.73
N ARG A 211 -4.91 19.68 2.56
CA ARG A 211 -5.04 18.56 1.60
C ARG A 211 -4.75 17.19 2.24
N ASP A 212 -3.80 17.13 3.16
CA ASP A 212 -3.42 15.88 3.83
C ASP A 212 -4.56 15.33 4.71
N LYS A 213 -5.34 16.24 5.32
CA LYS A 213 -6.55 15.90 6.08
C LYS A 213 -7.69 15.48 5.16
N ASP A 214 -7.85 16.13 4.02
CA ASP A 214 -8.88 15.76 3.04
C ASP A 214 -8.65 14.34 2.51
N ILE A 215 -7.40 13.96 2.22
CA ILE A 215 -7.02 12.58 1.84
C ILE A 215 -7.39 11.58 2.94
N TYR A 216 -7.14 11.93 4.20
CA TYR A 216 -7.50 11.08 5.33
C TYR A 216 -9.01 10.92 5.48
N LEU A 217 -9.78 11.99 5.31
CA LEU A 217 -11.24 11.95 5.34
C LEU A 217 -11.81 11.16 4.16
N ASP A 218 -11.28 11.36 2.95
CA ASP A 218 -11.63 10.58 1.77
C ASP A 218 -11.38 9.09 2.04
N TYR A 219 -10.22 8.71 2.61
CA TYR A 219 -9.91 7.33 2.96
C TYR A 219 -10.92 6.70 3.93
N LEU A 220 -11.46 7.47 4.88
CA LEU A 220 -12.50 6.99 5.80
C LEU A 220 -13.83 6.75 5.07
N ASP A 221 -14.14 7.53 4.03
CA ASP A 221 -15.31 7.36 3.17
C ASP A 221 -15.02 6.38 2.02
N LYS A 222 -14.94 5.08 2.34
CA LYS A 222 -14.59 4.03 1.36
C LYS A 222 -15.54 3.94 0.16
N ASP A 223 -16.79 4.39 0.31
CA ASP A 223 -17.80 4.37 -0.76
C ASP A 223 -17.50 5.41 -1.86
N PHE A 224 -16.72 6.43 -1.54
CA PHE A 224 -16.24 7.45 -2.48
C PHE A 224 -15.34 6.86 -3.59
N TYR A 225 -14.49 5.89 -3.25
CA TYR A 225 -13.49 5.31 -4.18
C TYR A 225 -14.08 4.26 -5.13
N VAL A 226 -15.12 3.54 -4.70
CA VAL A 226 -15.82 2.56 -5.54
C VAL A 226 -16.48 3.23 -6.75
N ASN A 227 -16.93 4.48 -6.58
CA ASN A 227 -17.57 5.26 -7.65
C ASN A 227 -16.60 6.06 -8.54
N ARG A 228 -15.33 6.25 -8.12
CA ARG A 228 -14.33 7.10 -8.81
C ARG A 228 -13.33 6.37 -9.69
N SER A 229 -13.25 5.03 -9.65
CA SER A 229 -12.25 4.24 -10.40
C SER A 229 -12.26 4.45 -11.94
N ASN A 230 -13.24 5.19 -12.47
CA ASN A 230 -13.43 5.47 -13.90
C ASN A 230 -13.11 6.92 -14.34
N LYS A 231 -12.64 7.84 -13.47
CA LYS A 231 -12.33 9.23 -13.88
C LYS A 231 -10.87 9.60 -13.61
N LYS A 232 -10.16 10.08 -14.65
CA LYS A 232 -8.91 10.84 -14.50
C LYS A 232 -9.24 12.11 -13.71
N HIS A 233 -8.54 12.36 -12.62
CA HIS A 233 -8.68 13.61 -11.86
C HIS A 233 -7.41 14.44 -11.99
N CYS A 234 -7.33 15.19 -13.10
CA CYS A 234 -6.44 16.34 -13.16
C CYS A 234 -7.20 17.52 -12.54
N ASN A 235 -7.02 17.69 -11.23
CA ASN A 235 -7.22 18.92 -10.48
C ASN A 235 -6.20 18.94 -9.33
#